data_AF-A0A4R4J1N1-F1
#
_entry.id   AF-A0A4R4J1N1-F1
#
_cell.length_a   1.000
_cell.length_b   1.000
_cell.length_c   1.000
_cell.angle_alpha   90.00
_cell.angle_beta   90.00
_cell.angle_gamma   90.00
#
_symmetry.space_group_name_H-M   'P 1'
#
loop_
_entity.id
_entity.type
_entity.pdbx_description
1 polymer ?
#
loop_
_entity_poly.entity_id
_entity_poly.type
_entity_poly.pdbx_seq_one_letter_code
_entity_poly.pdbx_strand_id
1 'polypeptide(L)' 'MKKEEFLVRHGSRIFFFIWIKDLLSDIIPFMLIIAWSAMAAGYFPDMWGRLTLLGIFVVTIFVFLRIIKS' A
#
# COMPACT_ATOMS: atom_id res chain seq x y z
N MET A 1 35.20 -18.17 7.61
CA MET A 1 34.95 -17.60 6.28
C MET A 1 33.72 -18.14 5.56
N LYS A 2 33.63 -19.41 5.10
CA LYS A 2 32.45 -19.88 4.31
C LYS A 2 31.08 -19.84 5.01
N LYS A 3 31.02 -19.93 6.35
CA LYS A 3 29.75 -19.88 7.11
C LYS A 3 29.19 -18.46 7.28
N GLU A 4 30.06 -17.47 7.26
CA GLU A 4 29.71 -16.06 7.54
C GLU A 4 29.01 -15.45 6.32
N GLU A 5 29.50 -15.76 5.12
CA GLU A 5 28.87 -15.35 3.86
C GLU A 5 27.48 -15.99 3.66
N PHE A 6 27.27 -17.22 4.13
CA PHE A 6 25.98 -17.92 4.00
C PHE A 6 24.90 -17.29 4.89
N LEU A 7 25.26 -16.90 6.12
CA LEU A 7 24.35 -16.23 7.06
C LEU A 7 23.99 -14.81 6.61
N VAL A 8 24.97 -14.04 6.12
CA VAL A 8 24.72 -12.69 5.57
C VAL A 8 23.80 -12.75 4.35
N ARG A 9 24.02 -13.72 3.45
CA ARG A 9 23.22 -13.88 2.23
C ARG A 9 21.78 -14.35 2.51
N HIS A 10 21.56 -15.15 3.56
CA HIS A 10 20.21 -15.53 3.99
C HIS A 10 19.51 -14.42 4.78
N GLY A 11 20.23 -13.76 5.70
CA GLY A 11 19.70 -12.64 6.49
C GLY A 11 19.29 -11.45 5.62
N SER A 12 20.09 -11.12 4.60
CA SER A 12 19.80 -10.02 3.67
C SER A 12 18.52 -10.27 2.86
N ARG A 13 18.28 -11.51 2.41
CA ARG A 13 17.05 -11.86 1.69
C ARG A 13 15.81 -11.73 2.58
N ILE A 14 15.89 -12.14 3.84
CA ILE A 14 14.76 -12.05 4.78
C ILE A 14 14.45 -10.58 5.10
N PHE A 15 15.49 -9.77 5.36
CA PHE A 15 15.33 -8.32 5.56
C PHE A 15 14.71 -7.64 4.34
N PHE A 16 15.14 -8.00 3.13
CA PHE A 16 14.60 -7.46 1.89
C PHE A 16 13.11 -7.81 1.71
N PHE A 17 12.71 -9.04 2.05
CA PHE A 17 11.30 -9.46 2.00
C PHE A 17 10.43 -8.73 3.03
N ILE A 18 10.93 -8.53 4.25
CA ILE A 18 10.21 -7.76 5.29
C ILE A 18 10.05 -6.31 4.83
N TRP A 19 11.12 -5.70 4.33
CA TRP A 19 11.10 -4.33 3.84
C TRP A 19 10.15 -4.15 2.65
N ILE A 20 10.15 -5.09 1.70
CA ILE A 20 9.18 -5.10 0.58
C ILE A 20 7.75 -5.26 1.06
N LYS A 21 7.49 -6.12 2.05
CA LYS A 21 6.13 -6.30 2.60
C LYS A 21 5.63 -5.04 3.29
N ASP A 22 6.50 -4.36 4.03
CA ASP A 22 6.18 -3.10 4.69
C ASP A 22 5.87 -2.03 3.64
N LEU A 23 6.75 -1.87 2.64
CA LEU A 23 6.57 -0.95 1.53
C LEU A 23 5.29 -1.25 0.73
N LEU A 24 4.98 -2.52 0.46
CA LEU A 24 3.72 -2.90 -0.19
C LEU A 24 2.52 -2.53 0.68
N SER A 25 2.63 -2.67 2.01
CA SER A 25 1.53 -2.33 2.92
C SER A 25 1.18 -0.84 2.89
N ASP A 26 2.17 0.02 2.67
CA ASP A 26 1.97 1.46 2.44
C ASP A 26 1.44 1.76 1.03
N ILE A 27 1.81 0.98 0.02
CA ILE A 27 1.40 1.20 -1.38
C ILE A 27 -0.05 0.73 -1.65
N ILE A 28 -0.52 -0.31 -0.97
CA ILE A 28 -1.89 -0.85 -1.11
C ILE A 28 -2.98 0.23 -1.07
N PRO A 29 -3.05 1.13 -0.07
CA PRO A 29 -4.09 2.16 -0.02
C PRO A 29 -4.05 3.11 -1.22
N PHE A 30 -2.86 3.45 -1.73
CA PHE A 30 -2.72 4.29 -2.92
C PHE A 30 -3.18 3.57 -4.18
N MET A 31 -2.79 2.31 -4.37
CA MET A 31 -3.28 1.50 -5.50
C MET A 31 -4.80 1.36 -5.49
N LEU A 32 -5.41 1.21 -4.31
CA LEU A 32 -6.85 1.12 -4.16
C LEU A 32 -7.55 2.40 -4.66
N ILE A 33 -7.04 3.58 -4.29
CA ILE A 33 -7.58 4.87 -4.76
C ILE A 33 -7.46 5.00 -6.27
N ILE A 34 -6.31 4.63 -6.85
CA ILE A 34 -6.07 4.76 -8.29
C ILE A 34 -7.00 3.82 -9.07
N ALA A 35 -7.10 2.55 -8.66
CA ALA A 35 -7.99 1.58 -9.29
C ALA A 35 -9.47 2.01 -9.18
N TRP A 36 -9.88 2.47 -7.99
CA TRP A 36 -11.23 2.97 -7.74
C TRP A 36 -11.54 4.22 -8.57
N SER A 37 -10.59 5.15 -8.66
CA SER A 37 -10.68 6.35 -9.49
C SER A 37 -10.84 6.00 -10.97
N ALA A 38 -10.02 5.07 -11.48
CA ALA A 38 -10.08 4.63 -12.87
C ALA A 38 -11.41 3.94 -13.22
N MET A 39 -11.92 3.09 -12.32
CA MET A 39 -13.26 2.49 -12.48
C MET A 39 -14.35 3.58 -12.45
N ALA A 40 -14.32 4.49 -11.48
CA ALA A 40 -15.31 5.56 -11.37
C ALA A 40 -15.31 6.48 -12.60
N ALA A 41 -14.14 6.74 -13.21
CA ALA A 41 -14.04 7.54 -14.42
C ALA A 41 -14.70 6.86 -15.63
N GLY A 42 -14.57 5.52 -15.74
CA GLY A 42 -15.15 4.75 -16.85
C GLY A 42 -16.67 4.55 -16.73
N TYR A 43 -17.18 4.34 -15.51
CA TYR A 43 -18.61 4.06 -15.30
C TYR A 43 -19.46 5.30 -15.02
N PHE A 44 -18.92 6.31 -14.33
CA PHE A 44 -19.66 7.49 -13.88
C PHE A 44 -18.83 8.78 -14.00
N PRO A 45 -18.54 9.25 -15.22
CA PRO A 45 -17.70 10.43 -15.45
C PRO A 45 -18.24 11.70 -14.76
N ASP A 46 -19.56 11.91 -14.74
CA ASP A 46 -20.21 13.05 -14.07
C ASP A 46 -20.02 13.06 -12.54
N MET A 47 -19.93 11.88 -11.92
CA MET A 47 -19.78 11.73 -10.46
C MET A 47 -18.35 11.37 -10.04
N TRP A 48 -17.43 11.22 -10.99
CA TRP A 48 -16.06 10.76 -10.78
C TRP A 48 -15.33 11.55 -9.69
N GLY A 49 -15.44 12.88 -9.72
CA GLY A 49 -14.82 13.77 -8.72
C GLY A 49 -15.33 13.54 -7.30
N ARG A 50 -16.63 13.24 -7.13
CA ARG A 50 -17.22 12.96 -5.81
C ARG A 50 -16.86 11.56 -5.33
N LEU A 51 -16.80 10.57 -6.22
CA LEU A 51 -16.37 9.20 -5.90
C LEU A 51 -14.89 9.14 -5.52
N THR A 52 -14.03 9.91 -6.20
CA THR A 52 -12.61 10.00 -5.84
C THR A 52 -12.41 10.66 -4.48
N LEU A 53 -13.14 11.74 -4.19
CA LEU A 53 -13.14 12.36 -2.85
C LEU A 53 -13.59 11.39 -1.76
N LEU A 54 -14.65 10.61 -2.00
CA LEU A 54 -15.08 9.55 -1.08
C LEU A 54 -14.00 8.47 -0.89
N GLY A 55 -13.36 8.03 -1.97
CA GLY A 55 -12.26 7.06 -1.92
C GLY A 55 -11.08 7.57 -1.08
N ILE A 56 -10.65 8.82 -1.30
CA ILE A 56 -9.61 9.46 -0.51
C ILE A 56 -10.02 9.52 0.97
N PHE A 57 -11.24 9.95 1.27
CA PHE A 57 -11.74 10.07 2.64
C PHE A 57 -11.73 8.71 3.38
N VAL A 58 -12.21 7.65 2.74
CA VAL A 58 -12.20 6.29 3.29
C VAL A 58 -10.79 5.82 3.56
N VAL A 59 -9.85 6.05 2.64
CA VAL A 59 -8.44 5.68 2.84
C VAL A 59 -7.80 6.51 3.95
N THR A 60 -8.07 7.82 4.03
CA THR A 60 -7.58 8.66 5.13
C THR A 60 -8.07 8.16 6.49
N ILE A 61 -9.36 7.81 6.61
CA ILE A 61 -9.90 7.21 7.84
C ILE A 61 -9.22 5.88 8.15
N PHE A 62 -9.05 5.01 7.14
CA PHE A 62 -8.43 3.71 7.32
C PHE A 62 -6.98 3.81 7.80
N VAL A 63 -6.20 4.70 7.18
CA VAL A 63 -4.82 5.00 7.61
C VAL A 63 -4.80 5.60 9.01
N PHE A 64 -5.69 6.54 9.30
CA PHE A 64 -5.81 7.17 10.62
C PHE A 64 -6.14 6.15 11.73
N LEU A 65 -7.09 5.23 11.47
CA LEU A 65 -7.41 4.13 12.38
C LEU A 65 -6.25 3.16 12.56
N ARG A 66 -5.50 2.87 11.48
CA ARG A 66 -4.31 2.01 11.54
C ARG A 66 -3.21 2.65 12.41
N ILE A 67 -3.00 3.96 12.30
CA ILE A 67 -2.03 4.70 13.11
C ILE A 67 -2.44 4.69 14.59
N ILE A 68 -3.71 4.92 14.91
CA ILE A 68 -4.20 4.91 16.31
C ILE A 68 -4.08 3.52 16.95
N LYS A 69 -4.17 2.46 16.15
CA LYS A 69 -4.16 1.08 16.64
C LYS A 69 -2.75 0.47 16.73
N SER A 70 -1.75 1.12 16.13
CA SER A 70 -0.34 0.73 16.21
C SER A 70 0.35 1.32 17.44
#